data_AF-D0NED1-F1
#
_entry.id   AF-D0NED1-F1
#
_cell.length_a   1.000
_cell.length_b   1.000
_cell.length_c   1.000
_cell.angle_alpha   90.00
_cell.angle_beta   90.00
_cell.angle_gamma   90.00
#
_symmetry.space_group_name_H-M   'P 1'
#
loop_
_entity.id
_entity.type
_entity.pdbx_description
1 polymer ?
#
loop_
_entity_poly.entity_id
_entity_poly.type
_entity_poly.pdbx_seq_one_letter_code
_entity_poly.pdbx_strand_id
1 'polypeptide(L)'
;MLWLALIQQSFLIPSTFLLWRAIIGTGIFAFGGQMLLTRGFQLEKAGIAAVMRYLQVVFVFLWDSIILGEHINHWSIVGAFVIVSGAVAIAVRKIKTVQD
;
A
#
# COMPACT_ATOMS: atom_id res chain seq x y z
N MET A 1 4.58 21.86 -15.07
CA MET A 1 3.91 20.85 -15.92
C MET A 1 4.76 20.43 -17.14
N LEU A 2 5.65 21.29 -17.66
CA LEU A 2 6.56 20.96 -18.78
C LEU A 2 7.59 19.86 -18.46
N TRP A 3 8.04 19.75 -17.20
CA TRP A 3 9.09 18.81 -16.78
C TRP A 3 8.67 17.34 -16.83
N LEU A 4 7.38 17.05 -16.59
CA LEU A 4 6.84 15.68 -16.67
C LEU A 4 6.83 15.16 -18.12
N ALA A 5 6.66 16.05 -19.10
CA ALA A 5 6.67 15.71 -20.52
C ALA A 5 8.09 15.35 -21.02
N LEU A 6 9.14 15.85 -20.37
CA LEU A 6 10.54 15.57 -20.74
C LEU A 6 11.07 14.25 -20.18
N ILE A 7 10.46 13.73 -19.09
CA ILE A 7 10.87 12.48 -18.43
C ILE A 7 10.20 11.23 -19.03
N GLN A 8 9.04 11.38 -19.69
CA GLN A 8 8.32 10.27 -20.33
C GLN A 8 9.02 9.84 -21.64
N GLN A 9 10.11 9.10 -21.51
CA GLN A 9 10.98 8.69 -22.63
C GLN A 9 10.53 7.43 -23.39
N SER A 10 9.38 6.82 -23.10
CA SER A 10 8.80 5.80 -24.00
C SER A 10 7.43 5.37 -23.50
N PHE A 11 6.37 5.78 -24.19
CA PHE A 11 5.08 5.12 -24.06
C PHE A 11 5.21 3.71 -24.65
N LEU A 12 5.61 2.75 -23.82
CA LEU A 12 5.75 1.36 -24.22
C LEU A 12 4.35 0.75 -24.32
N ILE A 13 3.83 0.71 -25.55
CA ILE A 13 2.59 -0.01 -25.84
C ILE A 13 2.88 -1.50 -25.63
N PRO A 14 2.16 -2.19 -24.73
CA PRO A 14 2.37 -3.60 -24.47
C PRO A 14 2.18 -4.41 -25.76
N SER A 15 3.26 -4.96 -26.26
CA SER A 15 3.31 -5.74 -27.51
C SER A 15 2.80 -7.18 -27.34
N THR A 16 2.60 -7.62 -26.10
CA THR A 16 2.26 -9.02 -25.77
C THR A 16 0.90 -9.11 -25.07
N PHE A 17 0.08 -10.08 -25.49
CA PHE A 17 -1.23 -10.37 -24.90
C PHE A 17 -1.18 -10.64 -23.39
N LEU A 18 -0.08 -11.21 -22.90
CA LEU A 18 0.14 -11.47 -21.47
C LEU A 18 0.23 -10.16 -20.66
N LEU A 19 0.88 -9.13 -21.19
CA LEU A 19 0.99 -7.83 -20.51
C LEU A 19 -0.39 -7.15 -20.43
N TRP A 20 -1.20 -7.25 -21.49
CA TRP A 20 -2.56 -6.74 -21.50
C TRP A 20 -3.43 -7.40 -20.43
N ARG A 21 -3.33 -8.73 -20.27
CA ARG A 21 -4.02 -9.45 -19.19
C ARG A 21 -3.54 -9.01 -17.81
N ALA A 22 -2.24 -8.81 -17.63
CA ALA A 22 -1.70 -8.32 -16.37
C ALA A 22 -2.22 -6.91 -16.05
N ILE A 23 -2.26 -5.99 -17.02
CA ILE A 23 -2.76 -4.63 -16.85
C ILE A 23 -4.26 -4.62 -16.50
N ILE A 24 -5.07 -5.41 -17.22
CA ILE A 24 -6.50 -5.51 -16.92
C ILE A 24 -6.71 -6.13 -15.54
N GLY A 25 -5.96 -7.20 -15.21
CA GLY A 25 -6.03 -7.88 -13.92
C GLY A 25 -5.69 -6.95 -12.76
N THR A 26 -4.56 -6.23 -12.85
CA THR A 26 -4.15 -5.25 -11.83
C THR A 26 -5.13 -4.09 -11.74
N GLY A 27 -5.68 -3.62 -12.88
CA GLY A 27 -6.70 -2.58 -12.91
C GLY A 27 -7.99 -2.97 -12.17
N ILE A 28 -8.50 -4.18 -12.41
CA ILE A 28 -9.70 -4.70 -11.71
C ILE A 28 -9.43 -4.84 -10.21
N PHE A 29 -8.29 -5.41 -9.82
CA PHE A 29 -7.92 -5.56 -8.41
C PHE A 29 -7.70 -4.22 -7.72
N ALA A 30 -7.03 -3.26 -8.36
CA ALA A 30 -6.80 -1.93 -7.81
C ALA A 30 -8.12 -1.18 -7.61
N PHE A 31 -9.01 -1.21 -8.62
CA PHE A 31 -10.33 -0.60 -8.52
C PHE A 31 -11.18 -1.24 -7.42
N GLY A 32 -11.21 -2.58 -7.36
CA GLY A 32 -11.90 -3.31 -6.30
C GLY A 32 -11.34 -2.95 -4.92
N GLY A 33 -10.02 -2.95 -4.75
CA GLY A 33 -9.34 -2.57 -3.52
C GLY A 33 -9.68 -1.13 -3.08
N GLN A 34 -9.69 -0.18 -4.02
CA GLN A 34 -10.11 1.20 -3.74
C GLN A 34 -11.58 1.30 -3.35
N MET A 35 -12.47 0.51 -3.97
CA MET A 35 -13.88 0.50 -3.63
C MET A 35 -14.12 -0.03 -2.22
N LEU A 36 -13.43 -1.10 -1.82
CA LEU A 36 -13.46 -1.62 -0.45
C LEU A 36 -12.88 -0.63 0.56
N LEU A 37 -11.76 0.02 0.24
CA LEU A 37 -11.17 1.08 1.06
C LEU A 37 -12.17 2.22 1.31
N THR A 38 -12.83 2.67 0.26
CA THR A 38 -13.82 3.75 0.33
C THR A 38 -15.02 3.35 1.19
N ARG A 39 -15.49 2.10 1.07
CA ARG A 39 -16.55 1.56 1.94
C ARG A 39 -16.09 1.41 3.39
N GLY A 40 -14.85 0.95 3.63
CA GLY A 40 -14.28 0.82 4.97
C GLY A 40 -14.14 2.16 5.69
N PHE A 41 -13.79 3.24 4.96
CA PHE A 41 -13.75 4.60 5.51
C PHE A 41 -15.13 5.16 5.87
N GLN A 42 -16.19 4.68 5.23
CA GLN A 42 -17.55 5.10 5.56
C GLN A 42 -18.10 4.37 6.79
N LEU A 43 -17.63 3.15 7.05
CA LEU A 43 -18.10 2.30 8.16
C LEU A 43 -17.36 2.57 9.48
N GLU A 44 -16.08 2.91 9.41
CA GLU A 44 -15.22 3.11 10.58
C GLU A 44 -15.06 4.60 10.93
N LYS A 45 -14.85 4.95 12.20
CA LYS A 45 -14.52 6.33 12.59
C LYS A 45 -13.23 6.78 11.88
N ALA A 46 -13.23 8.00 11.34
CA ALA A 46 -12.15 8.57 10.51
C ALA A 46 -10.73 8.43 11.12
N GLY A 47 -10.61 8.50 12.45
CA GLY A 47 -9.34 8.33 13.15
C GLY A 47 -8.74 6.92 13.05
N ILE A 48 -9.55 5.87 13.00
CA ILE A 48 -9.11 4.47 12.90
C ILE A 48 -8.80 4.11 11.45
N ALA A 49 -9.62 4.62 10.52
CA ALA A 49 -9.41 4.51 9.09
C ALA A 49 -8.01 5.01 8.65
N ALA A 50 -7.56 6.15 9.19
CA ALA A 50 -6.24 6.70 8.91
C ALA A 50 -5.11 5.74 9.31
N VAL A 51 -5.28 5.00 10.40
CA VAL A 51 -4.29 4.07 10.96
C VAL A 51 -4.16 2.82 10.11
N MET A 52 -5.29 2.26 9.67
CA MET A 52 -5.31 1.11 8.77
C MET A 52 -4.55 1.40 7.47
N ARG A 53 -4.56 2.65 7.00
CA ARG A 53 -3.82 3.08 5.81
C ARG A 53 -2.30 3.13 6.03
N TYR A 54 -1.82 3.41 7.24
CA TYR A 54 -0.39 3.29 7.55
C TYR A 54 0.07 1.84 7.60
N LEU A 55 -0.79 0.92 8.06
CA LEU A 55 -0.47 -0.52 8.08
C LEU A 55 -0.33 -1.12 6.68
N GLN A 56 -1.00 -0.54 5.67
CA GLN A 56 -0.85 -0.98 4.27
C GLN A 56 0.60 -0.89 3.79
N VAL A 57 1.33 0.16 4.19
CA VAL A 57 2.75 0.32 3.85
C VAL A 57 3.59 -0.83 4.42
N VAL A 58 3.30 -1.29 5.64
CA VAL A 58 3.98 -2.46 6.24
C VAL A 58 3.76 -3.71 5.40
N PHE A 59 2.52 -3.98 4.97
CA PHE A 59 2.21 -5.14 4.13
C PHE A 59 2.90 -5.06 2.77
N VAL A 60 3.01 -3.87 2.17
CA VAL A 60 3.77 -3.67 0.92
C VAL A 60 5.22 -4.05 1.14
N PHE A 61 5.88 -3.54 2.19
CA PHE A 61 7.28 -3.90 2.49
C PHE A 61 7.46 -5.39 2.79
N LEU A 62 6.49 -6.04 3.44
CA LEU A 62 6.54 -7.45 3.74
C LEU A 62 6.43 -8.30 2.46
N TRP A 63 5.51 -7.96 1.57
CA TRP A 63 5.39 -8.61 0.26
C TRP A 63 6.58 -8.32 -0.65
N ASP A 64 7.13 -7.11 -0.60
CA ASP A 64 8.35 -6.71 -1.31
C ASP A 64 9.53 -7.57 -0.85
N SER A 65 9.73 -7.70 0.46
CA SER A 65 10.77 -8.57 1.04
C SER A 65 10.62 -10.04 0.66
N ILE A 66 9.38 -10.57 0.67
CA ILE A 66 9.12 -12.01 0.55
C ILE A 66 8.99 -12.45 -0.92
N ILE A 67 8.31 -11.68 -1.78
CA ILE A 67 8.15 -12.01 -3.20
C ILE A 67 9.38 -11.64 -4.01
N LEU A 68 9.86 -10.39 -3.86
CA LEU A 68 10.93 -9.87 -4.72
C LEU A 68 12.31 -10.32 -4.23
N GLY A 69 12.43 -10.72 -2.96
CA GLY A 69 13.65 -11.29 -2.41
C GLY A 69 14.84 -10.32 -2.43
N GLU A 70 14.58 -9.02 -2.58
CA GLU A 70 15.63 -8.01 -2.55
C GLU A 70 16.31 -7.98 -1.18
N HIS A 71 17.63 -7.87 -1.18
CA HIS A 71 18.41 -7.71 0.03
C HIS A 71 18.10 -6.36 0.66
N ILE A 72 17.14 -6.37 1.59
CA ILE A 72 16.75 -5.23 2.39
C ILE A 72 17.99 -4.74 3.14
N ASN A 73 18.49 -3.58 2.74
CA ASN A 73 19.58 -2.88 3.42
C ASN A 73 19.21 -2.69 4.91
N HIS A 74 20.19 -2.72 5.81
CA HIS A 74 19.95 -2.62 7.26
C HIS A 74 19.09 -1.40 7.64
N TRP A 75 19.19 -0.30 6.87
CA TRP A 75 18.37 0.89 7.02
C TRP A 75 16.86 0.67 6.73
N SER A 76 16.51 -0.21 5.79
CA SER A 76 15.11 -0.54 5.51
C SER A 76 14.49 -1.43 6.59
N ILE A 77 15.29 -2.25 7.28
CA ILE A 77 14.83 -3.00 8.47
C ILE A 77 14.45 -2.04 9.60
N VAL A 78 15.29 -1.02 9.85
CA VAL A 78 14.99 0.02 10.86
C VAL A 78 13.73 0.80 10.48
N GLY A 79 13.59 1.18 9.21
CA GLY A 79 12.39 1.81 8.69
C GLY A 79 11.13 0.96 8.89
N ALA A 80 11.20 -0.33 8.56
CA ALA A 80 10.10 -1.27 8.77
C ALA A 80 9.71 -1.38 10.25
N PHE A 81 10.69 -1.44 11.16
CA PHE A 81 10.44 -1.53 12.60
C PHE A 81 9.73 -0.29 13.15
N VAL A 82 10.11 0.90 12.70
CA VAL A 82 9.45 2.17 13.08
C VAL A 82 7.99 2.18 12.62
N ILE A 83 7.70 1.75 11.38
CA ILE A 83 6.33 1.72 10.86
C ILE A 83 5.48 0.68 11.62
N VAL A 84 6.02 -0.52 11.86
CA VAL A 84 5.32 -1.59 12.61
C VAL A 84 5.00 -1.15 14.04
N SER A 85 5.98 -0.58 14.76
CA SER A 85 5.77 -0.10 16.13
C SER A 85 4.72 1.01 16.20
N GLY A 86 4.73 1.95 15.25
CA GLY A 86 3.69 2.98 15.12
C GLY A 86 2.31 2.38 14.88
N ALA A 87 2.19 1.40 14.00
CA ALA A 87 0.91 0.73 13.72
C ALA A 87 0.37 -0.03 14.94
N VAL A 88 1.23 -0.78 15.65
CA VAL A 88 0.86 -1.53 16.86
C VAL A 88 0.44 -0.58 17.98
N ALA A 89 1.16 0.51 18.22
CA ALA A 89 0.83 1.48 19.25
C ALA A 89 -0.58 2.07 19.05
N ILE A 90 -0.95 2.36 17.81
CA ILE A 90 -2.26 2.93 17.52
C ILE A 90 -3.37 1.86 17.56
N ALA A 91 -3.10 0.63 17.11
CA ALA A 91 -4.03 -0.48 17.24
C ALA A 91 -4.36 -0.78 18.72
N VAL A 92 -3.35 -0.79 19.59
CA VAL A 92 -3.51 -0.99 21.04
C VAL A 92 -4.30 0.17 21.67
N ARG A 93 -4.06 1.42 21.26
CA ARG A 93 -4.85 2.59 21.72
C ARG A 93 -6.34 2.45 21.36
N LYS A 94 -6.65 1.96 20.15
CA LYS A 94 -8.04 1.70 19.74
C LYS A 94 -8.72 0.67 20.63
N ILE A 95 -8.07 -0.46 20.90
CA ILE A 95 -8.65 -1.52 21.74
C ILE A 95 -8.97 -0.98 23.13
N LYS A 96 -8.09 -0.15 23.70
CA LYS A 96 -8.34 0.49 25.00
C LYS A 96 -9.50 1.49 25.00
N THR A 97 -9.71 2.26 23.92
CA THR A 97 -10.80 3.25 23.84
C THR A 97 -12.17 2.67 23.46
N VAL A 98 -12.21 1.42 22.98
CA VAL A 98 -13.47 0.71 22.67
C VAL A 98 -14.02 -0.04 23.91
N GLN A 99 -13.21 -0.15 24.97
CA GLN A 99 -13.55 -0.92 26.17
C GLN A 99 -14.06 -0.06 27.34
N ASP A 100 -14.05 1.28 27.19
CA ASP A 100 -14.73 2.26 28.05
C ASP A 100 -16.09 2.65 27.43
#